data_AF-A0A8K0IIH8-F1
#
_entry.id   AF-A0A8K0IIH8-F1
#
_cell.length_a   1.000
_cell.length_b   1.000
_cell.length_c   1.000
_cell.angle_alpha   90.00
_cell.angle_beta   90.00
_cell.angle_gamma   90.00
#
_symmetry.space_group_name_H-M   'P 1'
#
loop_
_entity.id
_entity.type
_entity.pdbx_description
1 polymer ?
#
loop_
_entity_poly.entity_id
_entity_poly.type
_entity_poly.pdbx_seq_one_letter_code
_entity_poly.pdbx_strand_id
1 'polypeptide(L)'
;MESPMDKVEAFKSILSNLGSNGRHLSVYIGDSVGDLLCLLEADVGIVIGSSTSLCRVGKQFGVSFVPLFPGLVNKQRQFNGKDSCSWKGLSGVLYTTTSWFALKMEMLYWAIRFFDVKATVTL
;
A
#
# COMPACT_ATOMS: atom_id res chain seq x y z
N MET A 1 -2.40 11.54 23.82
CA MET A 1 -2.78 11.89 22.44
C MET A 1 -1.55 11.65 21.61
N GLU A 2 -1.62 10.72 20.66
CA GLU A 2 -0.49 10.40 19.76
C GLU A 2 -0.58 11.32 18.54
N SER A 3 0.51 12.00 18.19
CA SER A 3 0.53 12.91 17.04
C SER A 3 0.79 12.13 15.74
N PRO A 4 0.39 12.68 14.57
CA PRO A 4 0.74 12.08 13.27
C PRO A 4 2.26 11.89 13.07
N MET A 5 3.08 12.73 13.71
CA MET A 5 4.54 12.64 13.64
C MET A 5 5.06 11.45 14.46
N ASP A 6 4.48 11.19 15.62
CA ASP A 6 4.85 10.04 16.47
C ASP A 6 4.59 8.72 15.73
N LYS A 7 3.49 8.64 14.96
CA LYS A 7 3.19 7.50 14.09
C LYS A 7 4.23 7.27 13.00
N VAL A 8 4.71 8.34 12.38
CA VAL A 8 5.74 8.27 11.33
C VAL A 8 7.06 7.80 11.93
N GLU A 9 7.43 8.32 13.10
CA GLU A 9 8.65 7.92 13.79
C GLU A 9 8.59 6.45 14.21
N ALA A 10 7.45 5.98 14.73
CA ALA A 10 7.22 4.56 15.01
C ALA A 10 7.33 3.70 13.75
N PHE A 11 6.74 4.13 12.63
CA PHE A 11 6.82 3.41 11.36
C PHE A 11 8.26 3.32 10.84
N LYS A 12 9.02 4.41 10.89
CA LYS A 12 10.45 4.45 10.51
C LYS A 12 11.29 3.57 11.41
N SER A 13 11.01 3.57 12.71
CA SER A 13 11.67 2.67 13.67
C SER A 13 11.43 1.21 13.31
N ILE A 14 10.19 0.82 13.01
CA ILE A 14 9.86 -0.55 12.57
C ILE A 14 10.61 -0.92 11.29
N LEU A 15 10.62 -0.03 10.28
CA LEU A 15 11.36 -0.25 9.03
C LEU A 15 12.85 -0.41 9.25
N SER A 16 13.44 0.39 10.14
CA SER A 16 14.87 0.31 10.47
C SER A 16 15.24 -0.99 11.20
N ASN A 17 14.33 -1.54 11.99
CA ASN A 17 14.51 -2.79 12.73
C ASN A 17 14.38 -4.05 11.86
N LEU A 18 13.78 -3.96 10.66
CA LEU A 18 13.62 -5.09 9.74
C LEU A 18 14.93 -5.56 9.08
N GLY A 19 16.02 -4.79 9.21
CA GLY A 19 17.35 -5.16 8.71
C GLY A 19 17.49 -5.05 7.19
N SER A 20 18.69 -4.72 6.72
CA SER A 20 19.00 -4.44 5.30
C SER A 20 19.11 -5.69 4.40
N ASN A 21 18.68 -6.87 4.87
CA ASN A 21 18.94 -8.14 4.20
C ASN A 21 17.96 -8.49 3.07
N GLY A 22 17.06 -7.58 2.68
CA GLY A 22 16.15 -7.77 1.56
C GLY A 22 15.49 -6.48 1.08
N ARG A 23 14.99 -6.48 -0.17
CA ARG A 23 14.05 -5.45 -0.64
C ARG A 23 12.69 -5.72 0.00
N HIS A 24 12.49 -5.19 1.20
CA HIS A 24 11.20 -5.27 1.90
C HIS A 24 10.23 -4.27 1.29
N LEU A 25 9.06 -4.75 0.86
CA LEU A 25 7.96 -3.88 0.43
C LEU A 25 7.19 -3.45 1.67
N SER A 26 7.19 -2.15 1.96
CA SER A 26 6.44 -1.59 3.09
C SER A 26 5.01 -1.24 2.67
N VAL A 27 4.03 -1.78 3.40
CA VAL A 27 2.60 -1.50 3.16
C VAL A 27 2.01 -0.87 4.41
N TYR A 28 1.43 0.31 4.27
CA TYR A 28 0.71 0.99 5.36
C TYR A 28 -0.77 1.07 5.03
N ILE A 29 -1.61 0.78 6.02
CA ILE A 29 -3.06 0.78 5.90
C ILE A 29 -3.64 1.77 6.90
N GLY A 30 -4.42 2.74 6.44
CA GLY A 30 -5.03 3.77 7.29
C GLY A 30 -6.37 4.25 6.77
N ASP A 31 -7.12 4.98 7.59
CA ASP A 31 -8.45 5.51 7.27
C ASP A 31 -8.60 7.00 7.62
N SER A 32 -7.64 7.56 8.35
CA SER A 32 -7.69 8.92 8.89
C SER A 32 -6.65 9.85 8.27
N VAL A 33 -6.86 11.17 8.44
CA VAL A 33 -5.90 12.20 8.02
C VAL A 33 -4.57 12.08 8.77
N GLY A 34 -4.60 11.61 10.03
CA GLY A 34 -3.39 11.41 10.82
C GLY A 34 -2.48 10.31 10.27
N ASP A 35 -3.03 9.45 9.41
CA ASP A 35 -2.28 8.36 8.77
C ASP A 35 -1.70 8.76 7.42
N LEU A 36 -2.07 9.94 6.88
CA LEU A 36 -1.66 10.39 5.54
C LEU A 36 -0.14 10.41 5.36
N LEU A 37 0.59 10.84 6.38
CA LEU A 37 2.06 10.85 6.34
C LEU A 37 2.63 9.43 6.25
N CYS A 38 2.14 8.49 7.07
CA CYS A 38 2.58 7.10 7.04
C CYS A 38 2.17 6.40 5.73
N LEU A 39 0.99 6.72 5.20
CA LEU A 39 0.49 6.22 3.92
C LEU A 39 1.40 6.64 2.75
N LEU A 40 1.97 7.84 2.80
CA LEU A 40 2.88 8.34 1.76
C LEU A 40 4.32 7.84 1.95
N GLU A 41 4.77 7.67 3.20
CA GLU A 41 6.10 7.17 3.53
C GLU A 41 6.28 5.70 3.11
N ALA A 42 5.21 4.90 3.15
CA ALA A 42 5.24 3.51 2.72
C ALA A 42 5.42 3.34 1.19
N ASP A 43 5.96 2.20 0.76
CA ASP A 43 6.03 1.83 -0.66
C ASP A 43 4.65 1.67 -1.28
N VAL A 44 3.70 1.18 -0.47
CA VAL A 44 2.29 1.04 -0.82
C VAL A 44 1.42 1.56 0.31
N GLY A 45 0.78 2.72 0.10
CA GLY A 45 -0.24 3.23 1.01
C GLY A 45 -1.64 2.79 0.59
N ILE A 46 -2.38 2.15 1.50
CA ILE A 46 -3.77 1.72 1.28
C ILE A 46 -4.70 2.46 2.24
N VAL A 47 -5.66 3.16 1.67
CA VAL A 47 -6.75 3.81 2.37
C VAL A 47 -7.95 2.87 2.44
N ILE A 48 -8.39 2.55 3.65
CA ILE A 48 -9.64 1.80 3.87
C ILE A 48 -10.77 2.78 4.15
N GLY A 49 -11.89 2.58 3.45
CA GLY A 49 -13.12 3.33 3.62
C GLY A 49 -13.22 4.56 2.73
N SER A 50 -14.30 5.32 2.93
CA SER A 50 -14.68 6.49 2.12
C SER A 50 -14.47 7.81 2.86
N SER A 51 -13.36 7.94 3.60
CA SER A 51 -13.05 9.17 4.35
C SER A 51 -12.87 10.36 3.40
N THR A 52 -13.93 11.16 3.25
CA THR A 52 -13.94 12.35 2.39
C THR A 52 -12.90 13.38 2.83
N SER A 53 -12.60 13.43 4.12
CA SER A 53 -11.62 14.34 4.72
C SER A 53 -10.20 13.99 4.28
N LEU A 54 -9.82 12.71 4.37
CA LEU A 54 -8.51 12.24 3.91
C LEU A 54 -8.34 12.44 2.40
N CYS A 55 -9.37 12.15 1.61
CA CYS A 55 -9.32 12.36 0.16
C CYS A 55 -9.19 13.85 -0.20
N ARG A 56 -9.89 14.75 0.50
CA ARG A 56 -9.79 16.20 0.29
C ARG A 56 -8.39 16.73 0.61
N VAL A 57 -7.86 16.37 1.78
CA VAL A 57 -6.52 16.79 2.20
C VAL A 57 -5.46 16.23 1.26
N GLY A 58 -5.47 14.93 0.98
CA GLY A 58 -4.50 14.31 0.07
C GLY A 58 -4.48 14.96 -1.32
N LYS A 59 -5.66 15.25 -1.90
CA LYS A 59 -5.74 15.94 -3.19
C LYS A 59 -5.11 17.34 -3.18
N GLN A 60 -5.22 18.08 -2.07
CA GLN A 60 -4.54 19.38 -1.94
C GLN A 60 -3.01 19.25 -1.92
N PHE A 61 -2.50 18.12 -1.44
CA PHE A 61 -1.07 17.79 -1.46
C PHE A 61 -0.62 17.08 -2.75
N GLY A 62 -1.46 17.03 -3.78
CA GLY A 62 -1.13 16.39 -5.06
C GLY A 62 -1.20 14.87 -5.05
N VAL A 63 -1.80 14.27 -4.02
CA VAL A 63 -1.95 12.82 -3.89
C VAL A 63 -3.11 12.32 -4.75
N SER A 64 -2.84 11.28 -5.53
CA SER A 64 -3.81 10.60 -6.37
C SER A 64 -4.38 9.38 -5.65
N PHE A 65 -5.71 9.27 -5.61
CA PHE A 65 -6.40 8.13 -5.02
C PHE A 65 -6.88 7.20 -6.15
N VAL A 66 -6.38 5.98 -6.16
CA VAL A 66 -6.67 4.98 -7.21
C VAL A 66 -7.32 3.77 -6.54
N PRO A 67 -8.40 3.18 -7.09
CA PRO A 67 -8.94 1.96 -6.53
C PRO A 67 -7.89 0.83 -6.57
N LEU A 68 -7.79 0.08 -5.47
CA LEU A 68 -6.74 -0.93 -5.27
C LEU A 68 -6.69 -1.95 -6.42
N PHE A 69 -7.84 -2.52 -6.80
CA PHE A 69 -7.92 -3.50 -7.89
C PHE A 69 -7.39 -3.01 -9.27
N PRO A 70 -7.90 -1.92 -9.88
CA PRO A 70 -7.30 -1.34 -11.10
C PRO A 70 -5.81 -1.00 -10.95
N GLY A 71 -5.42 -0.51 -9.79
CA GLY A 71 -4.04 -0.20 -9.44
C GLY A 71 -3.12 -1.41 -9.53
N LEU A 72 -3.53 -2.52 -8.91
CA LEU A 72 -2.83 -3.79 -8.93
C LEU A 72 -2.74 -4.38 -10.34
N VAL A 73 -3.82 -4.34 -11.12
CA VAL A 73 -3.85 -4.82 -12.51
C VAL A 73 -2.89 -4.00 -13.39
N ASN A 74 -2.84 -2.68 -13.22
CA ASN A 74 -1.92 -1.83 -13.97
C ASN A 74 -0.46 -2.07 -13.58
N LYS A 75 -0.18 -2.25 -12.28
CA LYS A 75 1.17 -2.62 -11.80
C LYS A 75 1.61 -4.00 -12.30
N GLN A 76 0.69 -4.96 -12.35
CA GLN A 76 0.91 -6.28 -12.94
C GLN A 76 1.27 -6.19 -14.42
N ARG A 77 0.56 -5.38 -15.20
CA ARG A 77 0.86 -5.20 -16.64
C ARG A 77 2.22 -4.56 -16.89
N GLN A 78 2.71 -3.75 -15.94
CA GLN A 78 4.03 -3.15 -15.99
C GLN A 78 5.14 -4.10 -15.48
N PHE A 79 4.78 -5.25 -14.92
CA PHE A 79 5.73 -6.23 -14.42
C PHE A 79 6.30 -7.05 -15.58
N ASN A 80 7.45 -6.62 -16.11
CA ASN A 80 8.11 -7.26 -17.27
C ASN A 80 9.00 -8.46 -16.90
N GLY A 81 8.82 -9.07 -15.72
CA GLY A 81 9.57 -10.26 -15.27
C GLY A 81 11.08 -10.07 -15.01
N LYS A 82 11.64 -8.90 -15.34
CA LYS A 82 13.07 -8.57 -15.19
C LYS A 82 13.39 -7.72 -13.95
N ASP A 83 12.42 -6.96 -13.45
CA ASP A 83 12.58 -6.12 -12.26
C ASP A 83 11.76 -6.67 -11.10
N SER A 84 12.42 -6.96 -9.99
CA SER A 84 11.81 -7.67 -8.86
C SER A 84 10.94 -6.81 -7.93
N CYS A 85 10.74 -5.52 -8.22
CA CYS A 85 9.75 -4.68 -7.54
C CYS A 85 9.55 -3.36 -8.31
N SER A 86 8.39 -3.16 -8.94
CA SER A 86 8.06 -1.90 -9.65
C SER A 86 7.38 -0.86 -8.75
N TRP A 87 7.28 -1.14 -7.45
CA TRP A 87 6.73 -0.22 -6.46
C TRP A 87 7.81 0.79 -6.08
N LYS A 88 7.49 2.08 -6.24
CA LYS A 88 8.34 3.19 -5.82
C LYS A 88 7.61 3.86 -4.67
N GLY A 89 8.20 3.88 -3.49
CA GLY A 89 7.73 4.71 -2.38
C GLY A 89 7.66 6.18 -2.79
N LEU A 90 6.84 6.95 -2.07
CA LEU A 90 6.62 8.38 -2.33
C LEU A 90 6.11 8.71 -3.76
N SER A 91 5.45 7.76 -4.43
CA SER A 91 4.87 8.00 -5.77
C SER A 91 3.70 8.99 -5.79
N GLY A 92 3.22 9.41 -4.61
CA GLY A 92 2.02 10.24 -4.47
C GLY A 92 0.73 9.53 -4.87
N VAL A 93 0.75 8.20 -5.01
CA VAL A 93 -0.43 7.38 -5.31
C VAL A 93 -0.81 6.57 -4.08
N LEU A 94 -2.07 6.73 -3.64
CA LEU A 94 -2.67 5.93 -2.58
C LEU A 94 -3.77 5.04 -3.15
N TYR A 95 -3.81 3.79 -2.69
CA TYR A 95 -4.79 2.82 -3.13
C TYR A 95 -6.01 2.83 -2.22
N THR A 96 -7.21 2.89 -2.76
CA THR A 96 -8.43 2.93 -1.97
C THR A 96 -9.18 1.60 -2.05
N THR A 97 -9.71 1.15 -0.92
CA THR A 97 -10.67 0.03 -0.85
C THR A 97 -11.80 0.36 0.12
N THR A 98 -12.96 -0.26 -0.08
CA THR A 98 -14.18 0.10 0.67
C THR A 98 -14.25 -0.56 2.05
N SER A 99 -13.59 -1.71 2.24
CA SER A 99 -13.61 -2.45 3.49
C SER A 99 -12.43 -3.41 3.60
N TRP A 100 -12.14 -3.86 4.83
CA TRP A 100 -11.20 -4.95 5.08
C TRP A 100 -11.54 -6.23 4.31
N PHE A 101 -12.84 -6.52 4.13
CA PHE A 101 -13.28 -7.67 3.37
C PHE A 101 -12.97 -7.52 1.88
N ALA A 102 -13.22 -6.32 1.32
CA ALA A 102 -12.86 -5.99 -0.05
C ALA A 102 -11.35 -6.12 -0.26
N LEU A 103 -10.53 -5.59 0.66
CA LEU A 103 -9.07 -5.77 0.63
C LEU A 103 -8.68 -7.24 0.60
N LYS A 104 -9.24 -8.05 1.51
CA LYS A 104 -8.94 -9.49 1.59
C LYS A 104 -9.34 -10.22 0.30
N MET A 105 -10.49 -9.88 -0.28
CA MET A 105 -10.96 -10.48 -1.54
C MET A 105 -10.11 -10.04 -2.74
N GLU A 106 -9.75 -8.77 -2.82
CA GLU A 106 -8.86 -8.25 -3.86
C GLU A 106 -7.47 -8.88 -3.78
N MET A 107 -6.92 -9.05 -2.57
CA MET A 107 -5.65 -9.75 -2.36
C MET A 107 -5.75 -11.25 -2.68
N LEU A 108 -6.82 -11.93 -2.27
CA LEU A 108 -7.03 -13.34 -2.59
C LEU A 108 -7.17 -13.55 -4.10
N TYR A 109 -7.93 -12.69 -4.77
CA TYR A 109 -8.06 -12.70 -6.23
C TYR A 109 -6.70 -12.46 -6.91
N TRP A 110 -5.93 -11.50 -6.40
CA TRP A 110 -4.58 -11.22 -6.90
C TRP A 110 -3.66 -12.42 -6.72
N ALA A 111 -3.66 -13.06 -5.53
CA ALA A 111 -2.91 -14.26 -5.25
C ALA A 111 -3.30 -15.41 -6.20
N ILE A 112 -4.59 -15.69 -6.38
CA ILE A 112 -5.07 -16.74 -7.29
C ILE A 112 -4.65 -16.45 -8.75
N ARG A 113 -4.75 -15.20 -9.20
CA ARG A 113 -4.39 -14.79 -10.58
C ARG A 113 -2.89 -14.73 -10.85
N PHE A 114 -2.05 -14.60 -9.82
CA PHE A 114 -0.59 -14.53 -9.96
C PHE A 114 0.15 -15.83 -9.59
N PHE A 115 -0.39 -16.63 -8.66
CA PHE A 115 0.26 -17.88 -8.21
C PHE A 115 0.05 -19.08 -9.13
N ASP A 116 -0.69 -18.93 -10.24
CA ASP A 116 -0.75 -19.94 -11.30
C ASP A 116 0.53 -20.00 -12.17
N VAL A 117 1.59 -19.29 -11.75
CA VAL A 117 2.97 -19.53 -12.19
C VAL A 117 3.79 -19.99 -10.97
N LYS A 118 3.69 -21.29 -10.66
CA LYS A 118 4.51 -22.06 -9.71
C LYS A 118 4.59 -21.50 -8.28
N ALA A 119 3.61 -21.80 -7.43
CA ALA A 119 3.98 -22.25 -6.09
C ALA A 119 3.07 -23.35 -5.58
N THR A 120 3.71 -24.48 -5.29
CA THR A 120 3.17 -25.52 -4.43
C THR A 120 2.90 -24.90 -3.05
N VAL A 121 1.64 -24.76 -2.67
CA VAL A 121 1.24 -24.51 -1.30
C VAL A 121 1.13 -25.87 -0.62
N THR A 122 2.10 -26.21 0.22
CA THR A 122 1.99 -27.36 1.13
C THR A 122 1.23 -26.87 2.37
N LEU A 123 0.14 -27.58 2.69
CA LEU A 123 -0.71 -27.36 3.86
C LEU A 123 0.04 -27.55 5.19
#